data_AF-A0A2W7N2V0-F1
#
_entry.id   AF-A0A2W7N2V0-F1
#
_cell.length_a   1.000
_cell.length_b   1.000
_cell.length_c   1.000
_cell.angle_alpha   90.00
_cell.angle_beta   90.00
_cell.angle_gamma   90.00
#
_symmetry.space_group_name_H-M   'P 1'
#
loop_
_entity.id
_entity.type
_entity.pdbx_description
1 polymer ?
#
loop_
_entity_poly.entity_id
_entity_poly.type
_entity_poly.pdbx_seq_one_letter_code
_entity_poly.pdbx_strand_id
1 'polypeptide(L)'
;MLQHSTSFNALKTYNLHGDLKLTIDIKDNPYNFSPEALFQMGVRINKKRQFLFVSRLLGKHLAVDPAISLGTGSILASLFMVSEGEKSHPQLAEIVDMVNLGVPDRKLSEKSLKYKSKLPTKTVFIGFAETATGLGHAVFNHFEDTIYIHTTREEMLNMEPSFFFEEEHSHATSHRAYVPTETLSDAETFVLVDDEITSGLTMSNLIIALNNSYPGKRYKILSILDWRNDKHQNDFIHLMDTHGISAEVITMLAGQFSLLNSAVIEEQEINYLNGSKEFEVIADEGFSALTTSKHTSTFATYSTFTGRFGLTSEHHDKMDEWIQSLIDKLSHIDRNKSTLVIGMGENIYIPQRFALALGEQTTVQTTTRSPIFAKNENNYPIKYKSKFTLPDSNGIDQYLYNLQDVGSDQIIVIAESVNDHSTWFPLLTHLETIAPVTWLSLTPPNKRGENGEA
;
A
#
# COMPACT_ATOMS: atom_id res chain seq x y z
N MET A 1 -10.61 14.80 -27.35
CA MET A 1 -10.06 14.40 -28.66
C MET A 1 -8.72 13.75 -28.35
N LEU A 2 -8.72 12.42 -28.21
CA LEU A 2 -7.54 11.62 -27.83
C LEU A 2 -6.55 11.63 -29.00
N GLN A 3 -5.37 12.20 -28.81
CA GLN A 3 -4.30 12.18 -29.79
C GLN A 3 -3.15 11.28 -29.31
N HIS A 4 -2.93 10.23 -30.12
CA HIS A 4 -1.71 9.46 -30.31
C HIS A 4 -1.18 8.59 -29.16
N SER A 5 -1.71 7.36 -29.10
CA SER A 5 -0.93 6.17 -28.79
C SER A 5 0.22 6.07 -29.82
N THR A 6 1.42 6.46 -29.41
CA THR A 6 2.65 5.98 -30.01
C THR A 6 2.92 4.61 -29.42
N SER A 7 2.72 3.56 -30.21
CA SER A 7 3.01 2.17 -29.80
C SER A 7 4.50 2.03 -29.46
N PHE A 8 4.82 2.08 -28.17
CA PHE A 8 6.15 1.79 -27.66
C PHE A 8 6.23 0.28 -27.37
N ASN A 9 6.36 -0.54 -28.42
CA ASN A 9 6.61 -1.97 -28.25
C ASN A 9 8.08 -2.17 -27.81
N ALA A 10 8.31 -2.16 -26.50
CA ALA A 10 9.60 -2.50 -25.91
C ALA A 10 9.54 -3.93 -25.36
N LEU A 11 10.19 -4.86 -26.07
CA LEU A 11 10.39 -6.23 -25.60
C LEU A 11 11.64 -6.28 -24.71
N LYS A 12 11.50 -6.76 -23.47
CA LYS A 12 12.60 -6.85 -22.51
C LYS A 12 12.61 -8.20 -21.81
N THR A 13 13.78 -8.82 -21.74
CA THR A 13 13.97 -10.11 -21.06
C THR A 13 14.81 -9.94 -19.81
N TYR A 14 14.32 -10.52 -18.70
CA TYR A 14 14.97 -10.55 -17.40
C TYR A 14 15.39 -11.99 -17.08
N ASN A 15 16.64 -12.15 -16.65
CA ASN A 15 17.13 -13.41 -16.09
C ASN A 15 16.90 -13.36 -14.57
N LEU A 16 16.17 -14.33 -14.02
CA LEU A 16 15.71 -14.29 -12.62
C LEU A 16 16.55 -15.19 -11.70
N HIS A 17 16.50 -16.50 -11.91
CA HIS A 17 17.20 -17.49 -11.09
C HIS A 17 17.40 -18.79 -11.88
N GLY A 18 18.65 -19.25 -11.96
CA GLY A 18 19.00 -20.37 -12.85
C GLY A 18 18.59 -20.06 -14.30
N ASP A 19 17.84 -20.96 -14.92
CA ASP A 19 17.32 -20.80 -16.29
C ASP A 19 15.97 -20.07 -16.37
N LEU A 20 15.41 -19.62 -15.24
CA LEU A 20 14.13 -18.90 -15.19
C LEU A 20 14.28 -17.52 -15.84
N LYS A 21 13.50 -17.28 -16.90
CA LYS A 21 13.49 -16.00 -17.63
C LYS A 21 12.08 -15.45 -17.73
N LEU A 22 11.95 -14.14 -17.59
CA LEU A 22 10.69 -13.43 -17.84
C LEU A 22 10.89 -12.47 -19.00
N THR A 23 10.02 -12.57 -20.01
CA THR A 23 9.97 -11.58 -21.09
C THR A 23 8.74 -10.71 -20.89
N ILE A 24 8.92 -9.39 -20.97
CA ILE A 24 7.87 -8.38 -20.88
C ILE A 24 7.77 -7.67 -22.22
N ASP A 25 6.54 -7.45 -22.65
CA ASP A 25 6.18 -6.73 -23.87
C ASP A 25 5.24 -5.59 -23.47
N ILE A 26 5.77 -4.37 -23.45
CA ILE A 26 5.03 -3.17 -23.04
C ILE A 26 4.12 -2.75 -24.18
N LYS A 27 2.84 -2.50 -23.87
CA LYS A 27 1.78 -2.16 -24.83
C LYS A 27 1.29 -0.73 -24.69
N ASP A 28 1.22 -0.23 -23.45
CA ASP A 28 0.85 1.15 -23.18
C ASP A 28 1.74 1.73 -22.07
N ASN A 29 2.15 2.97 -22.26
CA ASN A 29 3.05 3.69 -21.35
C ASN A 29 2.89 5.20 -21.59
N PRO A 30 1.77 5.79 -21.15
CA PRO A 30 1.36 7.15 -21.51
C PRO A 30 2.38 8.23 -21.14
N TYR A 31 3.24 7.96 -20.16
CA TYR A 31 4.26 8.89 -19.67
C TYR A 31 5.70 8.40 -19.86
N ASN A 32 5.91 7.36 -20.67
CA ASN A 32 7.23 6.83 -21.00
C ASN A 32 8.08 6.46 -19.76
N PHE A 33 7.46 5.81 -18.77
CA PHE A 33 8.16 5.27 -17.62
C PHE A 33 9.18 4.21 -18.03
N SER A 34 10.38 4.29 -17.46
CA SER A 34 11.31 3.18 -17.46
C SER A 34 10.77 2.06 -16.56
N PRO A 35 10.73 0.80 -17.00
CA PRO A 35 10.36 -0.32 -16.14
C PRO A 35 11.20 -0.39 -14.85
N GLU A 36 12.48 -0.03 -14.95
CA GLU A 36 13.42 0.01 -13.82
C GLU A 36 13.07 1.07 -12.79
N ALA A 37 12.31 2.11 -13.16
CA ALA A 37 11.82 3.11 -12.22
C ALA A 37 10.64 2.58 -11.40
N LEU A 38 9.79 1.75 -12.01
CA LEU A 38 8.58 1.22 -11.36
C LEU A 38 8.86 -0.03 -10.52
N PHE A 39 9.69 -0.94 -11.02
CA PHE A 39 9.94 -2.22 -10.37
C PHE A 39 11.33 -2.80 -10.62
N GLN A 40 11.70 -3.76 -9.78
CA GLN A 40 12.78 -4.72 -10.02
C GLN A 40 12.21 -6.14 -10.04
N MET A 41 12.92 -7.07 -10.67
CA MET A 41 12.47 -8.45 -10.70
C MET A 41 12.94 -9.23 -9.47
N GLY A 42 11.99 -9.81 -8.75
CA GLY A 42 12.22 -10.73 -7.64
C GLY A 42 11.70 -12.13 -7.94
N VAL A 43 11.99 -13.05 -7.03
CA VAL A 43 11.62 -14.47 -7.12
C VAL A 43 10.78 -14.86 -5.91
N ARG A 44 9.78 -15.72 -6.13
CA ARG A 44 8.90 -16.26 -5.08
C ARG A 44 9.16 -17.74 -4.88
N ILE A 45 9.05 -18.19 -3.64
CA ILE A 45 9.06 -19.61 -3.28
C ILE A 45 7.65 -20.18 -3.54
N ASN A 46 7.25 -20.24 -4.81
CA ASN A 46 5.93 -20.71 -5.21
C ASN A 46 6.00 -21.46 -6.54
N LYS A 47 5.47 -22.68 -6.59
CA LYS A 47 5.55 -23.55 -7.78
C LYS A 47 4.72 -23.04 -8.98
N LYS A 48 3.67 -22.25 -8.76
CA LYS A 48 2.77 -21.73 -9.81
C LYS A 48 3.21 -20.36 -10.34
N ARG A 49 3.79 -19.50 -9.49
CA ARG A 49 4.25 -18.16 -9.86
C ARG A 49 5.60 -17.86 -9.20
N GLN A 50 6.68 -18.18 -9.92
CA GLN A 50 8.06 -18.13 -9.41
C GLN A 50 8.71 -16.74 -9.44
N PHE A 51 8.02 -15.73 -9.94
CA PHE A 51 8.54 -14.37 -10.08
C PHE A 51 7.65 -13.36 -9.34
N LEU A 52 8.19 -12.16 -9.15
CA LEU A 52 7.50 -11.01 -8.57
C LEU A 52 8.04 -9.71 -9.17
N PHE A 53 7.15 -8.76 -9.38
CA PHE A 53 7.51 -7.36 -9.58
C PHE A 53 7.68 -6.69 -8.22
N VAL A 54 8.93 -6.46 -7.82
CA VAL A 54 9.27 -5.76 -6.58
C VAL A 54 9.14 -4.27 -6.85
N SER A 55 8.03 -3.67 -6.43
CA SER A 55 7.79 -2.24 -6.59
C SER A 55 8.89 -1.41 -5.93
N ARG A 56 9.36 -0.39 -6.66
CA ARG A 56 10.27 0.66 -6.16
C ARG A 56 9.53 1.88 -5.63
N LEU A 57 8.20 1.84 -5.62
CA LEU A 57 7.34 3.01 -5.39
C LEU A 57 6.59 2.95 -4.05
N LEU A 58 6.29 1.75 -3.55
CA LEU A 58 5.25 1.60 -2.51
C LEU A 58 5.77 1.46 -1.08
N GLY A 59 7.08 1.32 -0.87
CA GLY A 59 7.63 1.14 0.47
C GLY A 59 7.36 -0.24 1.09
N LYS A 60 6.81 -1.21 0.34
CA LYS A 60 6.51 -2.54 0.93
C LYS A 60 7.75 -3.41 1.11
N HIS A 61 8.45 -3.69 0.01
CA HIS A 61 9.58 -4.62 0.01
C HIS A 61 10.93 -3.89 0.02
N LEU A 62 10.96 -2.67 -0.50
CA LEU A 62 12.12 -1.80 -0.50
C LEU A 62 11.75 -0.54 0.27
N ALA A 63 12.68 0.00 1.04
CA ALA A 63 12.52 1.33 1.60
C ALA A 63 12.50 2.35 0.45
N VAL A 64 11.57 3.31 0.49
CA VAL A 64 11.41 4.34 -0.55
C VAL A 64 11.35 5.72 0.07
N ASP A 65 11.74 6.75 -0.68
CA ASP A 65 11.44 8.12 -0.26
C ASP A 65 9.92 8.38 -0.37
N PRO A 66 9.27 8.96 0.66
CA PRO A 66 7.84 9.21 0.65
C PRO A 66 7.38 10.10 -0.51
N ALA A 67 8.20 11.02 -1.03
CA ALA A 67 7.84 11.84 -2.18
C ALA A 67 7.59 11.00 -3.45
N ILE A 68 8.38 9.94 -3.66
CA ILE A 68 8.19 9.01 -4.78
C ILE A 68 6.87 8.23 -4.62
N SER A 69 6.61 7.75 -3.41
CA SER A 69 5.39 6.97 -3.14
C SER A 69 4.12 7.79 -3.29
N LEU A 70 4.09 8.97 -2.65
CA LEU A 70 2.94 9.88 -2.70
C LEU A 70 2.76 10.46 -4.11
N GLY A 71 3.87 10.78 -4.80
CA GLY A 71 3.85 11.21 -6.20
C GLY A 71 3.26 10.17 -7.15
N THR A 72 3.45 8.87 -6.87
CA THR A 72 2.80 7.78 -7.62
C THR A 72 1.27 7.84 -7.48
N GLY A 73 0.76 8.12 -6.28
CA GLY A 73 -0.65 8.38 -6.04
C GLY A 73 -1.16 9.62 -6.81
N SER A 74 -0.38 10.70 -6.83
CA SER A 74 -0.71 11.91 -7.61
C SER A 74 -0.81 11.66 -9.12
N ILE A 75 0.05 10.80 -9.68
CA ILE A 75 0.01 10.42 -11.11
C ILE A 75 -1.29 9.65 -11.41
N LEU A 76 -1.63 8.65 -10.59
CA LEU A 76 -2.87 7.89 -10.76
C LEU A 76 -4.12 8.77 -10.58
N ALA A 77 -4.11 9.68 -9.60
CA ALA A 77 -5.18 10.65 -9.43
C ALA A 77 -5.33 11.54 -10.68
N SER A 78 -4.22 12.00 -11.25
CA SER A 78 -4.24 12.80 -12.48
C SER A 78 -4.77 12.04 -13.69
N LEU A 79 -4.40 10.77 -13.85
CA LEU A 79 -4.96 9.90 -14.89
C LEU A 79 -6.47 9.74 -14.72
N PHE A 80 -6.92 9.53 -13.48
CA PHE A 80 -8.34 9.42 -13.17
C PHE A 80 -9.11 10.71 -13.45
N MET A 81 -8.57 11.88 -13.08
CA MET A 81 -9.14 13.20 -13.42
C MET A 81 -9.40 13.33 -14.93
N VAL A 82 -8.40 13.00 -15.75
CA VAL A 82 -8.53 13.06 -17.22
C VAL A 82 -9.60 12.09 -17.73
N SER A 83 -9.71 10.89 -17.14
CA SER A 83 -10.75 9.92 -17.51
C SER A 83 -12.18 10.40 -17.22
N GLU A 84 -12.34 11.29 -16.24
CA GLU A 84 -13.64 11.91 -15.89
C GLU A 84 -13.88 13.23 -16.64
N GLY A 85 -12.99 13.60 -17.58
CA GLY A 85 -13.09 14.84 -18.34
C GLY A 85 -12.58 16.09 -17.61
N GLU A 86 -11.99 15.92 -16.44
CA GLU A 86 -11.33 16.98 -15.69
C GLU A 86 -9.92 17.28 -16.23
N LYS A 87 -9.35 18.41 -15.80
CA LYS A 87 -7.95 18.73 -16.12
C LYS A 87 -7.02 17.82 -15.33
N SER A 88 -5.92 17.43 -15.96
CA SER A 88 -4.81 16.74 -15.28
C SER A 88 -4.26 17.58 -14.13
N HIS A 89 -3.59 16.90 -13.18
CA HIS A 89 -2.89 17.55 -12.08
C HIS A 89 -1.90 18.62 -12.62
N PRO A 90 -1.87 19.84 -12.06
CA PRO A 90 -1.13 20.96 -12.64
C PRO A 90 0.40 20.78 -12.62
N GLN A 91 0.93 19.91 -11.74
CA GLN A 91 2.35 19.54 -11.69
C GLN A 91 2.63 18.12 -12.23
N LEU A 92 1.74 17.55 -13.04
CA LEU A 92 1.87 16.16 -13.49
C LEU A 92 3.24 15.89 -14.13
N ALA A 93 3.73 16.77 -15.00
CA ALA A 93 4.98 16.56 -15.72
C ALA A 93 6.18 16.46 -14.76
N GLU A 94 6.27 17.38 -13.80
CA GLU A 94 7.34 17.38 -12.81
C GLU A 94 7.27 16.15 -11.88
N ILE A 95 6.05 15.70 -11.52
CA ILE A 95 5.86 14.52 -10.68
C ILE A 95 6.24 13.25 -11.44
N VAL A 96 5.88 13.15 -12.72
CA VAL A 96 6.30 12.05 -13.61
C VAL A 96 7.82 11.99 -13.68
N ASP A 97 8.49 13.13 -13.91
CA ASP A 97 9.95 13.19 -13.98
C ASP A 97 10.59 12.76 -12.65
N MET A 98 10.09 13.26 -11.52
CA MET A 98 10.54 12.87 -10.18
C MET A 98 10.46 11.35 -9.96
N VAL A 99 9.31 10.75 -10.27
CA VAL A 99 9.07 9.31 -10.08
C VAL A 99 9.88 8.47 -11.07
N ASN A 100 9.95 8.87 -12.34
CA ASN A 100 10.64 8.11 -13.39
C ASN A 100 12.16 8.15 -13.24
N LEU A 101 12.72 9.27 -12.78
CA LEU A 101 14.15 9.40 -12.48
C LEU A 101 14.52 8.79 -11.12
N GLY A 102 13.54 8.57 -10.23
CA GLY A 102 13.77 8.12 -8.86
C GLY A 102 14.53 9.16 -8.02
N VAL A 103 14.39 10.44 -8.34
CA VAL A 103 15.03 11.56 -7.64
C VAL A 103 13.94 12.33 -6.90
N PRO A 104 13.82 12.21 -5.57
CA PRO A 104 12.73 12.80 -4.81
C PRO A 104 12.80 14.34 -4.80
N ASP A 105 11.64 14.98 -4.98
CA ASP A 105 11.42 16.41 -4.73
C ASP A 105 10.27 16.56 -3.71
N ARG A 106 10.64 16.78 -2.44
CA ARG A 106 9.68 16.86 -1.34
C ARG A 106 8.81 18.10 -1.40
N LYS A 107 9.36 19.24 -1.85
CA LYS A 107 8.59 20.48 -1.99
C LYS A 107 7.54 20.35 -3.08
N LEU A 108 7.89 19.65 -4.17
CA LEU A 108 6.93 19.29 -5.21
C LEU A 108 5.83 18.39 -4.64
N SER A 109 6.19 17.36 -3.88
CA SER A 109 5.22 16.46 -3.23
C SER A 109 4.28 17.20 -2.27
N GLU A 110 4.81 18.04 -1.37
CA GLU A 110 4.02 18.89 -0.48
C GLU A 110 3.08 19.83 -1.21
N LYS A 111 3.52 20.41 -2.33
CA LYS A 111 2.68 21.24 -3.20
C LYS A 111 1.59 20.42 -3.89
N SER A 112 1.95 19.23 -4.40
CA SER A 112 1.03 18.30 -5.06
C SER A 112 -0.11 17.89 -4.14
N LEU A 113 0.21 17.49 -2.90
CA LEU A 113 -0.78 17.00 -1.93
C LEU A 113 -1.84 18.03 -1.55
N LYS A 114 -1.59 19.32 -1.76
CA LYS A 114 -2.56 20.41 -1.53
C LYS A 114 -3.55 20.60 -2.66
N TYR A 115 -3.29 20.03 -3.85
CA TYR A 115 -4.19 20.14 -4.98
C TYR A 115 -5.28 19.07 -4.91
N LYS A 116 -6.54 19.53 -4.94
CA LYS A 116 -7.71 18.65 -5.02
C LYS A 116 -8.62 19.03 -6.18
N SER A 117 -9.33 18.03 -6.70
CA SER A 117 -10.38 18.18 -7.70
C SER A 117 -11.72 17.70 -7.16
N LYS A 118 -12.82 18.30 -7.64
CA LYS A 118 -14.15 17.74 -7.46
C LYS A 118 -14.43 16.72 -8.56
N LEU A 119 -15.19 15.68 -8.21
CA LEU A 119 -15.65 14.67 -9.16
C LEU A 119 -17.13 14.90 -9.50
N PRO A 120 -17.58 14.46 -10.69
CA PRO A 120 -18.95 14.69 -11.13
C PRO A 120 -19.99 13.85 -10.38
N THR A 121 -19.56 12.78 -9.70
CA THR A 121 -20.44 11.82 -9.01
C THR A 121 -19.95 11.54 -7.60
N LYS A 122 -20.87 11.09 -6.73
CA LYS A 122 -20.52 10.56 -5.40
C LYS A 122 -19.58 9.36 -5.54
N THR A 123 -18.34 9.54 -5.14
CA THR A 123 -17.27 8.58 -5.42
C THR A 123 -16.70 8.01 -4.13
N VAL A 124 -16.61 6.67 -4.07
CA VAL A 124 -15.95 5.94 -2.99
C VAL A 124 -14.69 5.28 -3.54
N PHE A 125 -13.55 5.60 -2.95
CA PHE A 125 -12.26 4.99 -3.25
C PHE A 125 -12.05 3.77 -2.36
N ILE A 126 -11.61 2.66 -2.94
CA ILE A 126 -11.40 1.37 -2.26
C ILE A 126 -9.97 0.89 -2.53
N GLY A 127 -9.08 1.03 -1.55
CA GLY A 127 -7.73 0.46 -1.60
C GLY A 127 -7.73 -1.03 -1.24
N PHE A 128 -7.02 -1.86 -2.00
CA PHE A 128 -6.95 -3.29 -1.72
C PHE A 128 -5.88 -3.65 -0.68
N ALA A 129 -6.24 -4.52 0.26
CA ALA A 129 -5.32 -4.98 1.29
C ALA A 129 -4.28 -5.94 0.71
N GLU A 130 -3.01 -5.80 1.02
CA GLU A 130 -2.44 -4.86 2.01
C GLU A 130 -1.82 -3.63 1.35
N THR A 131 -1.22 -3.79 0.18
CA THR A 131 -0.27 -2.81 -0.37
C THR A 131 -0.96 -1.59 -0.96
N ALA A 132 -2.12 -1.79 -1.57
CA ALA A 132 -2.85 -0.71 -2.18
C ALA A 132 -3.68 0.09 -1.17
N THR A 133 -3.64 -0.23 0.14
CA THR A 133 -4.21 0.66 1.17
C THR A 133 -3.46 1.98 1.24
N GLY A 134 -2.15 1.99 1.03
CA GLY A 134 -1.36 3.23 0.96
C GLY A 134 -1.60 3.97 -0.35
N LEU A 135 -1.53 3.24 -1.47
CA LEU A 135 -1.70 3.79 -2.82
C LEU A 135 -3.10 4.39 -3.03
N GLY A 136 -4.15 3.67 -2.65
CA GLY A 136 -5.53 4.14 -2.76
C GLY A 136 -5.78 5.39 -1.93
N HIS A 137 -5.19 5.47 -0.74
CA HIS A 137 -5.26 6.66 0.10
C HIS A 137 -4.55 7.85 -0.54
N ALA A 138 -3.35 7.64 -1.11
CA ALA A 138 -2.60 8.68 -1.81
C ALA A 138 -3.34 9.20 -3.05
N VAL A 139 -4.08 8.35 -3.77
CA VAL A 139 -4.97 8.79 -4.85
C VAL A 139 -6.13 9.63 -4.29
N PHE A 140 -6.82 9.10 -3.28
CA PHE A 140 -7.98 9.75 -2.66
C PHE A 140 -7.68 11.16 -2.15
N ASN A 141 -6.48 11.41 -1.64
CA ASN A 141 -6.02 12.72 -1.14
C ASN A 141 -6.36 13.89 -2.09
N HIS A 142 -6.35 13.63 -3.39
CA HIS A 142 -6.55 14.64 -4.43
C HIS A 142 -8.01 14.94 -4.77
N PHE A 143 -8.97 14.49 -3.96
CA PHE A 143 -10.39 14.69 -4.25
C PHE A 143 -11.19 15.26 -3.07
N GLU A 144 -12.11 16.16 -3.38
CA GLU A 144 -13.07 16.73 -2.44
C GLU A 144 -14.43 16.04 -2.55
N ASP A 145 -15.21 16.05 -1.47
CA ASP A 145 -16.56 15.48 -1.40
C ASP A 145 -16.61 13.96 -1.70
N THR A 146 -15.51 13.26 -1.41
CA THR A 146 -15.34 11.81 -1.58
C THR A 146 -15.10 11.08 -0.26
N ILE A 147 -15.19 9.75 -0.30
CA ILE A 147 -14.91 8.86 0.83
C ILE A 147 -13.86 7.83 0.44
N TYR A 148 -12.90 7.59 1.33
CA TYR A 148 -11.94 6.51 1.25
C TYR A 148 -12.29 5.37 2.18
N ILE A 149 -12.22 4.16 1.66
CA ILE A 149 -12.16 2.91 2.42
C ILE A 149 -11.03 2.05 1.90
N HIS A 150 -10.65 1.05 2.69
CA HIS A 150 -9.85 -0.05 2.18
C HIS A 150 -10.43 -1.38 2.62
N THR A 151 -10.21 -2.41 1.81
CA THR A 151 -10.47 -3.78 2.29
C THR A 151 -9.49 -4.11 3.41
N THR A 152 -9.84 -5.05 4.27
CA THR A 152 -9.00 -5.53 5.36
C THR A 152 -9.09 -7.05 5.48
N ARG A 153 -8.01 -7.67 5.96
CA ARG A 153 -8.01 -9.09 6.35
C ARG A 153 -8.48 -9.31 7.79
N GLU A 154 -8.48 -8.26 8.59
CA GLU A 154 -8.83 -8.29 9.99
C GLU A 154 -10.35 -8.45 10.22
N GLU A 155 -10.70 -9.15 11.29
CA GLU A 155 -12.08 -9.31 11.77
C GLU A 155 -12.35 -8.37 12.94
N MET A 156 -13.44 -7.61 12.85
CA MET A 156 -13.84 -6.67 13.89
C MET A 156 -14.73 -7.34 14.93
N LEU A 157 -14.53 -7.00 16.21
CA LEU A 157 -15.38 -7.44 17.30
C LEU A 157 -16.75 -6.76 17.21
N ASN A 158 -17.82 -7.55 17.32
CA ASN A 158 -19.21 -7.08 17.35
C ASN A 158 -19.63 -6.25 16.13
N MET A 159 -19.01 -6.46 14.97
CA MET A 159 -19.34 -5.76 13.73
C MET A 159 -19.23 -6.72 12.55
N GLU A 160 -20.32 -6.87 11.81
CA GLU A 160 -20.31 -7.60 10.55
C GLU A 160 -19.78 -6.69 9.41
N PRO A 161 -19.05 -7.26 8.44
CA PRO A 161 -18.58 -6.48 7.30
C PRO A 161 -19.74 -6.05 6.41
N SER A 162 -19.73 -4.80 5.95
CA SER A 162 -20.71 -4.27 4.98
C SER A 162 -20.50 -4.86 3.58
N PHE A 163 -19.31 -5.38 3.32
CA PHE A 163 -18.99 -6.15 2.13
C PHE A 163 -17.95 -7.22 2.46
N PHE A 164 -18.15 -8.42 1.92
CA PHE A 164 -17.26 -9.56 2.11
C PHE A 164 -17.06 -10.30 0.78
N PHE A 165 -15.81 -10.62 0.46
CA PHE A 165 -15.43 -11.37 -0.72
C PHE A 165 -14.27 -12.33 -0.41
N GLU A 166 -14.36 -13.57 -0.88
CA GLU A 166 -13.29 -14.57 -0.80
C GLU A 166 -12.84 -14.99 -2.20
N GLU A 167 -11.53 -15.03 -2.41
CA GLU A 167 -10.96 -15.48 -3.67
C GLU A 167 -10.99 -17.01 -3.79
N GLU A 168 -11.60 -17.55 -4.85
CA GLU A 168 -11.78 -19.01 -5.07
C GLU A 168 -10.47 -19.81 -5.24
N HIS A 169 -9.33 -19.16 -5.49
CA HIS A 169 -8.08 -19.84 -5.93
C HIS A 169 -6.78 -19.38 -5.27
N SER A 170 -6.86 -18.54 -4.24
CA SER A 170 -5.73 -18.26 -3.36
C SER A 170 -5.99 -18.99 -2.03
N HIS A 171 -4.94 -19.37 -1.30
CA HIS A 171 -5.11 -19.89 0.05
C HIS A 171 -5.65 -18.76 0.94
N ALA A 172 -6.99 -18.67 1.05
CA ALA A 172 -7.76 -17.81 1.95
C ALA A 172 -7.32 -16.32 2.01
N THR A 173 -7.39 -15.58 0.89
CA THR A 173 -7.46 -14.11 0.96
C THR A 173 -8.93 -13.66 0.96
N SER A 174 -9.39 -13.26 2.15
CA SER A 174 -10.69 -12.62 2.34
C SER A 174 -10.51 -11.11 2.33
N HIS A 175 -11.42 -10.42 1.63
CA HIS A 175 -11.54 -8.97 1.60
C HIS A 175 -12.80 -8.58 2.36
N ARG A 176 -12.63 -7.92 3.50
CA ARG A 176 -13.72 -7.33 4.29
C ARG A 176 -13.69 -5.81 4.15
N ALA A 177 -14.86 -5.18 4.06
CA ALA A 177 -14.99 -3.73 4.25
C ALA A 177 -15.92 -3.46 5.43
N TYR A 178 -15.55 -2.50 6.28
CA TYR A 178 -16.27 -2.15 7.51
C TYR A 178 -16.70 -0.70 7.49
N VAL A 179 -17.67 -0.35 6.65
CA VAL A 179 -18.16 1.02 6.50
C VAL A 179 -19.68 1.05 6.68
N PRO A 180 -20.31 2.18 7.07
CA PRO A 180 -21.77 2.26 7.05
C PRO A 180 -22.31 1.87 5.67
N THR A 181 -23.30 0.98 5.62
CA THR A 181 -23.89 0.44 4.38
C THR A 181 -24.36 1.55 3.46
N GLU A 182 -24.84 2.66 4.04
CA GLU A 182 -25.27 3.87 3.33
C GLU A 182 -24.15 4.45 2.45
N THR A 183 -22.89 4.33 2.89
CA THR A 183 -21.73 4.78 2.11
C THR A 183 -21.61 4.02 0.79
N LEU A 184 -21.85 2.71 0.80
CA LEU A 184 -21.77 1.87 -0.39
C LEU A 184 -23.04 1.96 -1.23
N SER A 185 -24.22 2.10 -0.61
CA SER A 185 -25.47 2.28 -1.33
C SER A 185 -25.58 3.63 -2.02
N ASP A 186 -25.06 4.70 -1.42
CA ASP A 186 -25.16 6.06 -1.94
C ASP A 186 -24.07 6.41 -2.94
N ALA A 187 -23.02 5.59 -3.04
CA ALA A 187 -21.99 5.73 -4.06
C ALA A 187 -22.61 5.64 -5.45
N GLU A 188 -22.13 6.45 -6.38
CA GLU A 188 -22.46 6.33 -7.81
C GLU A 188 -21.30 5.71 -8.58
N THR A 189 -20.07 5.93 -8.09
CA THR A 189 -18.83 5.41 -8.67
C THR A 189 -17.96 4.78 -7.59
N PHE A 190 -17.51 3.55 -7.84
CA PHE A 190 -16.45 2.91 -7.07
C PHE A 190 -15.12 3.03 -7.82
N VAL A 191 -14.11 3.56 -7.14
CA VAL A 191 -12.72 3.60 -7.64
C VAL A 191 -11.92 2.55 -6.88
N LEU A 192 -11.61 1.43 -7.54
CA LEU A 192 -10.83 0.33 -7.00
C LEU A 192 -9.36 0.56 -7.29
N VAL A 193 -8.50 0.52 -6.28
CA VAL A 193 -7.06 0.78 -6.42
C VAL A 193 -6.27 -0.45 -6.03
N ASP A 194 -5.40 -0.89 -6.93
CA ASP A 194 -4.48 -2.01 -6.73
C ASP A 194 -3.06 -1.63 -7.22
N ASP A 195 -2.03 -2.36 -6.81
CA ASP A 195 -0.66 -2.10 -7.31
C ASP A 195 -0.44 -2.73 -8.70
N GLU A 196 -0.95 -3.93 -8.92
CA GLU A 196 -0.72 -4.72 -10.13
C GLU A 196 -1.94 -5.55 -10.55
N ILE A 197 -2.31 -5.49 -11.83
CA ILE A 197 -3.31 -6.38 -12.44
C ILE A 197 -2.61 -7.46 -13.26
N THR A 198 -3.00 -8.73 -13.10
CA THR A 198 -2.44 -9.85 -13.88
C THR A 198 -3.43 -10.49 -14.83
N SER A 199 -4.24 -11.44 -14.38
CA SER A 199 -5.37 -11.96 -15.18
C SER A 199 -6.60 -11.06 -15.09
N GLY A 200 -6.69 -10.22 -14.06
CA GLY A 200 -7.88 -9.42 -13.76
C GLY A 200 -9.04 -10.23 -13.18
N LEU A 201 -8.89 -11.53 -12.93
CA LEU A 201 -9.98 -12.38 -12.45
C LEU A 201 -10.44 -11.98 -11.03
N THR A 202 -9.51 -11.79 -10.09
CA THR A 202 -9.83 -11.32 -8.73
C THR A 202 -10.58 -10.00 -8.76
N MET A 203 -10.07 -9.02 -9.51
CA MET A 203 -10.72 -7.72 -9.72
C MET A 203 -12.14 -7.87 -10.30
N SER A 204 -12.31 -8.70 -11.33
CA SER A 204 -13.61 -8.93 -11.98
C SER A 204 -14.63 -9.55 -11.03
N ASN A 205 -14.23 -10.59 -10.30
CA ASN A 205 -15.11 -11.28 -9.35
C ASN A 205 -15.51 -10.36 -8.20
N LEU A 206 -14.58 -9.51 -7.72
CA LEU A 206 -14.86 -8.51 -6.71
C LEU A 206 -15.85 -7.46 -7.22
N ILE A 207 -15.67 -6.93 -8.44
CA ILE A 207 -16.61 -5.99 -9.07
C ILE A 207 -18.01 -6.59 -9.18
N ILE A 208 -18.11 -7.86 -9.61
CA ILE A 208 -19.39 -8.56 -9.70
C ILE A 208 -20.02 -8.73 -8.32
N ALA A 209 -19.23 -9.14 -7.32
CA ALA A 209 -19.72 -9.27 -5.94
C ALA A 209 -20.23 -7.92 -5.39
N LEU A 210 -19.46 -6.84 -5.57
CA LEU A 210 -19.87 -5.49 -5.21
C LEU A 210 -21.15 -5.07 -5.93
N ASN A 211 -21.25 -5.32 -7.23
CA ASN A 211 -22.42 -4.95 -8.01
C ASN A 211 -23.67 -5.77 -7.64
N ASN A 212 -23.50 -7.03 -7.22
CA ASN A 212 -24.60 -7.84 -6.72
C ASN A 212 -25.11 -7.31 -5.37
N SER A 213 -24.23 -6.86 -4.48
CA SER A 213 -24.59 -6.27 -3.19
C SER A 213 -25.12 -4.83 -3.33
N TYR A 214 -24.54 -4.05 -4.24
CA TYR A 214 -24.79 -2.63 -4.46
C TYR A 214 -24.87 -2.36 -5.98
N PRO A 215 -26.03 -2.61 -6.62
CA PRO A 215 -26.16 -2.53 -8.07
C PRO A 215 -26.19 -1.10 -8.61
N GLY A 216 -25.93 -0.97 -9.92
CA GLY A 216 -26.13 0.28 -10.68
C GLY A 216 -25.00 1.29 -10.52
N LYS A 217 -23.77 0.83 -10.25
CA LYS A 217 -22.59 1.66 -10.02
C LYS A 217 -21.69 1.69 -11.25
N ARG A 218 -20.92 2.77 -11.41
CA ARG A 218 -19.76 2.80 -12.31
C ARG A 218 -18.53 2.30 -11.57
N TYR A 219 -17.65 1.58 -12.26
CA TYR A 219 -16.39 1.08 -11.71
C TYR A 219 -15.20 1.68 -12.46
N LYS A 220 -14.24 2.18 -11.70
CA LYS A 220 -12.97 2.69 -12.20
C LYS A 220 -11.87 1.93 -11.49
N ILE A 221 -10.92 1.38 -12.24
CA ILE A 221 -9.84 0.56 -11.69
C ILE A 221 -8.55 1.29 -11.95
N LEU A 222 -7.81 1.61 -10.89
CA LEU A 222 -6.51 2.27 -10.97
C LEU A 222 -5.41 1.29 -10.58
N SER A 223 -4.37 1.16 -11.41
CA SER A 223 -3.18 0.39 -11.05
C SER A 223 -1.88 0.99 -11.57
N ILE A 224 -0.76 0.68 -10.91
CA ILE A 224 0.56 1.05 -11.44
C ILE A 224 0.86 0.19 -12.67
N LEU A 225 0.60 -1.12 -12.57
CA LEU A 225 0.91 -2.09 -13.61
C LEU A 225 -0.36 -2.83 -14.06
N ASP A 226 -0.53 -3.02 -15.36
CA ASP A 226 -1.53 -3.94 -15.95
C ASP A 226 -0.84 -4.94 -16.89
N TRP A 227 -0.85 -6.21 -16.52
CA TRP A 227 -0.23 -7.31 -17.27
C TRP A 227 -1.23 -8.19 -18.03
N ARG A 228 -2.49 -7.75 -18.15
CA ARG A 228 -3.51 -8.49 -18.89
C ARG A 228 -3.15 -8.51 -20.38
N ASN A 229 -2.93 -9.71 -20.91
CA ASN A 229 -2.87 -9.92 -22.35
C ASN A 229 -4.23 -9.69 -23.02
N ASP A 230 -4.25 -9.69 -24.35
CA ASP A 230 -5.47 -9.45 -25.15
C ASP A 230 -6.62 -10.39 -24.76
N LYS A 231 -6.33 -11.66 -24.43
CA LYS A 231 -7.35 -12.60 -23.98
C LYS A 231 -7.95 -12.15 -22.64
N HIS A 232 -7.14 -11.83 -21.64
CA HIS A 232 -7.63 -11.39 -20.33
C HIS A 232 -8.40 -10.07 -20.40
N GLN A 233 -7.99 -9.14 -21.27
CA GLN A 233 -8.74 -7.90 -21.50
C GLN A 233 -10.12 -8.18 -22.13
N ASN A 234 -10.18 -9.06 -23.14
CA ASN A 234 -11.44 -9.48 -23.75
C ASN A 234 -12.34 -10.23 -22.77
N ASP A 235 -11.77 -11.14 -21.96
CA ASP A 235 -12.51 -11.88 -20.93
C ASP A 235 -13.12 -10.90 -19.90
N PHE A 236 -12.38 -9.87 -19.49
CA PHE A 236 -12.87 -8.80 -18.61
C PHE A 236 -14.04 -8.05 -19.25
N ILE A 237 -13.88 -7.55 -20.48
CA ILE A 237 -14.94 -6.81 -21.19
C ILE A 237 -16.21 -7.66 -21.32
N HIS A 238 -16.06 -8.89 -21.83
CA HIS A 238 -17.18 -9.82 -21.99
C HIS A 238 -17.90 -10.09 -20.67
N LEU A 239 -17.16 -10.26 -19.58
CA LEU A 239 -17.73 -10.52 -18.26
C LEU A 239 -18.48 -9.28 -17.72
N MET A 240 -17.90 -8.08 -17.86
CA MET A 240 -18.58 -6.83 -17.46
C MET A 240 -19.86 -6.62 -18.29
N ASP A 241 -19.81 -6.82 -19.61
CA ASP A 241 -20.97 -6.71 -20.51
C ASP A 241 -22.08 -7.71 -20.14
N THR A 242 -21.71 -8.97 -19.86
CA THR A 242 -22.64 -10.03 -19.46
C THR A 242 -23.41 -9.66 -18.19
N HIS A 243 -22.76 -8.96 -17.27
CA HIS A 243 -23.37 -8.49 -16.01
C HIS A 243 -23.96 -7.07 -16.11
N GLY A 244 -23.88 -6.40 -17.26
CA GLY A 244 -24.35 -5.03 -17.44
C GLY A 244 -23.58 -4.01 -16.58
N ILE A 245 -22.30 -4.27 -16.30
CA ILE A 245 -21.45 -3.45 -15.43
C ILE A 245 -20.62 -2.49 -16.29
N SER A 246 -20.65 -1.20 -15.96
CA SER A 246 -19.74 -0.21 -16.55
C SER A 246 -18.43 -0.19 -15.76
N ALA A 247 -17.36 -0.70 -16.35
CA ALA A 247 -16.04 -0.74 -15.72
C ALA A 247 -14.92 -0.29 -16.69
N GLU A 248 -13.99 0.52 -16.19
CA GLU A 248 -12.85 1.03 -16.95
C GLU A 248 -11.56 0.87 -16.15
N VAL A 249 -10.48 0.43 -16.82
CA VAL A 249 -9.15 0.26 -16.22
C VAL A 249 -8.22 1.36 -16.71
N ILE A 250 -7.54 2.01 -15.77
CA ILE A 250 -6.65 3.15 -15.97
C ILE A 250 -5.32 2.81 -15.30
N THR A 251 -4.22 2.88 -16.03
CA THR A 251 -2.91 2.41 -15.54
C THR A 251 -1.76 3.30 -15.96
N MET A 252 -0.66 3.26 -15.19
CA MET A 252 0.59 3.96 -15.54
C MET A 252 1.40 3.21 -16.60
N LEU A 253 1.37 1.87 -16.59
CA LEU A 253 2.07 1.03 -17.56
C LEU A 253 1.30 -0.28 -17.78
N ALA A 254 0.97 -0.55 -19.04
CA ALA A 254 0.31 -1.78 -19.46
C ALA A 254 1.21 -2.61 -20.37
N GLY A 255 1.11 -3.92 -20.26
CA GLY A 255 1.80 -4.85 -21.14
C GLY A 255 1.38 -6.28 -20.91
N GLN A 256 2.23 -7.20 -21.33
CA GLN A 256 2.07 -8.63 -21.07
C GLN A 256 3.42 -9.24 -20.78
N PHE A 257 3.42 -10.40 -20.11
CA PHE A 257 4.65 -11.14 -19.85
C PHE A 257 4.53 -12.60 -20.25
N SER A 258 5.68 -13.24 -20.44
CA SER A 258 5.80 -14.68 -20.65
C SER A 258 6.94 -15.21 -19.80
N LEU A 259 6.64 -16.22 -18.98
CA LEU A 259 7.62 -16.93 -18.18
C LEU A 259 8.17 -18.09 -18.99
N LEU A 260 9.50 -18.17 -19.12
CA LEU A 260 10.21 -19.23 -19.80
C LEU A 260 10.98 -20.05 -18.77
N ASN A 261 10.86 -21.37 -18.89
CA ASN A 261 11.41 -22.38 -17.98
C ASN A 261 10.81 -22.31 -16.56
N SER A 262 11.21 -23.26 -15.74
CA SER A 262 10.97 -23.26 -14.29
C SER A 262 12.30 -23.50 -13.58
N ALA A 263 12.42 -22.97 -12.36
CA ALA A 263 13.60 -23.20 -11.53
C ALA A 263 13.19 -23.81 -10.18
N VAL A 264 13.99 -24.70 -9.62
CA VAL A 264 13.81 -25.11 -8.22
C VAL A 264 14.42 -24.00 -7.36
N ILE A 265 13.59 -23.36 -6.55
CA ILE A 265 14.01 -22.28 -5.65
C ILE A 265 13.91 -22.83 -4.24
N GLU A 266 15.06 -23.03 -3.62
CA GLU A 266 15.19 -23.44 -2.23
C GLU A 266 15.78 -22.28 -1.44
N GLU A 267 15.18 -22.00 -0.29
CA GLU A 267 15.69 -21.03 0.67
C GLU A 267 16.04 -21.76 1.95
N GLN A 268 17.15 -21.37 2.57
CA GLN A 268 17.48 -21.86 3.91
C GLN A 268 16.39 -21.40 4.89
N GLU A 269 16.14 -22.21 5.92
CA GLU A 269 15.20 -21.85 6.96
C GLU A 269 15.61 -20.54 7.63
N ILE A 270 14.70 -19.56 7.63
CA ILE A 270 14.91 -18.27 8.27
C ILE A 270 14.34 -18.33 9.68
N ASN A 271 15.21 -18.15 10.66
CA ASN A 271 14.81 -18.09 12.07
C ASN A 271 13.93 -16.86 12.35
N TYR A 272 12.99 -17.03 13.27
CA TYR A 272 12.24 -15.90 13.81
C TYR A 272 13.18 -14.96 14.58
N LEU A 273 12.91 -13.66 14.50
CA LEU A 273 13.55 -12.68 15.36
C LEU A 273 13.35 -13.06 16.83
N ASN A 274 14.37 -12.80 17.63
CA ASN A 274 14.36 -12.98 19.07
C ASN A 274 14.91 -11.73 19.74
N GLY A 275 14.58 -11.56 21.01
CA GLY A 275 14.99 -10.41 21.79
C GLY A 275 13.97 -10.09 22.86
N SER A 276 14.46 -9.60 24.00
CA SER A 276 13.65 -9.27 25.16
C SER A 276 14.06 -7.93 25.77
N LYS A 277 14.79 -7.09 25.02
CA LYS A 277 15.11 -5.73 25.47
C LYS A 277 13.78 -4.98 25.57
N GLU A 278 13.52 -4.35 26.71
CA GLU A 278 12.32 -3.55 26.91
C GLU A 278 12.41 -2.22 26.16
N PHE A 279 11.28 -1.78 25.62
CA PHE A 279 11.12 -0.51 24.92
C PHE A 279 9.88 0.20 25.46
N GLU A 280 9.99 1.51 25.63
CA GLU A 280 8.84 2.36 25.94
C GLU A 280 8.12 2.74 24.64
N VAL A 281 6.80 2.56 24.63
CA VAL A 281 5.96 3.05 23.54
C VAL A 281 5.55 4.49 23.82
N ILE A 282 5.70 5.35 22.83
CA ILE A 282 5.19 6.72 22.89
C ILE A 282 3.75 6.69 22.37
N ALA A 283 2.82 6.95 23.27
CA ALA A 283 1.40 7.13 22.98
C ALA A 283 0.87 8.29 23.81
N ASP A 284 0.25 9.28 23.18
CA ASP A 284 -0.36 10.41 23.89
C ASP A 284 -1.86 10.17 24.01
N GLU A 285 -2.34 9.82 25.21
CA GLU A 285 -3.74 9.43 25.42
C GLU A 285 -4.74 10.49 24.95
N GLY A 286 -4.48 11.77 25.24
CA GLY A 286 -5.39 12.87 24.90
C GLY A 286 -5.49 13.11 23.40
N PHE A 287 -4.36 13.05 22.71
CA PHE A 287 -4.26 13.26 21.28
C PHE A 287 -4.72 12.04 20.46
N SER A 288 -4.30 10.85 20.85
CA SER A 288 -4.68 9.61 20.18
C SER A 288 -6.17 9.31 20.36
N ALA A 289 -6.79 9.70 21.49
CA ALA A 289 -8.24 9.52 21.70
C ALA A 289 -9.10 10.24 20.65
N LEU A 290 -8.65 11.38 20.11
CA LEU A 290 -9.39 12.13 19.08
C LEU A 290 -9.50 11.37 17.76
N THR A 291 -8.58 10.45 17.53
CA THR A 291 -8.45 9.71 16.26
C THR A 291 -8.57 8.21 16.47
N THR A 292 -8.95 7.74 17.66
CA THR A 292 -9.16 6.32 17.93
C THR A 292 -10.55 5.91 17.51
N SER A 293 -10.65 4.85 16.72
CA SER A 293 -11.91 4.25 16.32
C SER A 293 -12.62 3.63 17.53
N LYS A 294 -13.95 3.68 17.53
CA LYS A 294 -14.79 2.93 18.47
C LYS A 294 -14.81 1.42 18.17
N HIS A 295 -14.34 1.02 16.99
CA HIS A 295 -14.29 -0.36 16.53
C HIS A 295 -12.90 -0.94 16.74
N THR A 296 -12.84 -2.20 17.17
CA THR A 296 -11.60 -2.91 17.50
C THR A 296 -11.67 -4.33 16.97
N SER A 297 -10.52 -4.97 16.78
CA SER A 297 -10.42 -6.42 16.59
C SER A 297 -10.03 -7.07 17.91
N THR A 298 -9.87 -8.40 17.90
CA THR A 298 -9.29 -9.15 19.03
C THR A 298 -7.89 -8.64 19.39
N PHE A 299 -7.11 -8.19 18.40
CA PHE A 299 -5.68 -7.96 18.54
C PHE A 299 -5.24 -6.51 18.35
N ALA A 300 -6.13 -5.61 17.94
CA ALA A 300 -5.77 -4.22 17.64
C ALA A 300 -6.91 -3.23 17.87
N THR A 301 -6.51 -2.02 18.26
CA THR A 301 -7.28 -0.78 18.13
C THR A 301 -6.82 -0.05 16.87
N TYR A 302 -7.70 0.79 16.31
CA TYR A 302 -7.48 1.36 14.98
C TYR A 302 -7.66 2.87 14.99
N SER A 303 -6.93 3.56 14.12
CA SER A 303 -7.09 4.99 13.90
C SER A 303 -8.22 5.26 12.89
N THR A 304 -8.98 6.33 13.10
CA THR A 304 -9.97 6.80 12.12
C THR A 304 -9.32 7.38 10.86
N PHE A 305 -8.02 7.66 10.91
CA PHE A 305 -7.25 8.17 9.78
C PHE A 305 -6.73 7.10 8.82
N THR A 306 -6.87 5.80 9.10
CA THR A 306 -6.41 4.77 8.16
C THR A 306 -7.38 4.55 7.00
N GLY A 307 -8.64 4.96 7.14
CA GLY A 307 -9.70 4.70 6.16
C GLY A 307 -10.44 3.38 6.36
N ARG A 308 -10.02 2.55 7.33
CA ARG A 308 -10.61 1.23 7.61
C ARG A 308 -12.12 1.26 7.80
N PHE A 309 -12.64 2.33 8.41
CA PHE A 309 -14.05 2.49 8.75
C PHE A 309 -14.80 3.55 7.92
N GLY A 310 -14.21 3.99 6.82
CA GLY A 310 -14.67 5.17 6.07
C GLY A 310 -13.99 6.45 6.54
N LEU A 311 -13.34 7.12 5.61
CA LEU A 311 -12.66 8.39 5.82
C LEU A 311 -13.18 9.40 4.79
N THR A 312 -13.88 10.42 5.26
CA THR A 312 -14.33 11.52 4.40
C THR A 312 -13.15 12.44 4.06
N SER A 313 -13.21 13.09 2.89
CA SER A 313 -12.22 14.10 2.50
C SER A 313 -12.08 15.23 3.54
N GLU A 314 -13.18 15.68 4.13
CA GLU A 314 -13.18 16.69 5.22
C GLU A 314 -12.47 16.19 6.49
N HIS A 315 -12.67 14.94 6.89
CA HIS A 315 -11.95 14.39 8.05
C HIS A 315 -10.47 14.21 7.72
N HIS A 316 -10.15 13.73 6.52
CA HIS A 316 -8.77 13.60 6.04
C HIS A 316 -8.00 14.93 6.04
N ASP A 317 -8.65 16.08 5.80
CA ASP A 317 -8.00 17.39 5.84
C ASP A 317 -7.40 17.77 7.19
N LYS A 318 -7.84 17.13 8.27
CA LYS A 318 -7.28 17.30 9.61
C LYS A 318 -5.98 16.53 9.82
N MET A 319 -5.61 15.64 8.88
CA MET A 319 -4.45 14.75 9.03
C MET A 319 -3.13 15.52 9.05
N ASP A 320 -2.97 16.59 8.26
CA ASP A 320 -1.73 17.36 8.24
C ASP A 320 -1.41 17.99 9.60
N GLU A 321 -2.39 18.69 10.18
CA GLU A 321 -2.25 19.30 11.51
C GLU A 321 -2.00 18.25 12.59
N TRP A 322 -2.66 17.09 12.48
CA TRP A 322 -2.44 15.96 13.37
C TRP A 322 -1.01 15.40 13.23
N ILE A 323 -0.51 15.14 12.02
CA ILE A 323 0.86 14.65 11.82
C ILE A 323 1.89 15.63 12.38
N GLN A 324 1.73 16.93 12.13
CA GLN A 324 2.64 17.95 12.68
C GLN A 324 2.63 17.94 14.21
N SER A 325 1.44 17.88 14.81
CA SER A 325 1.29 17.79 16.26
C SER A 325 1.94 16.53 16.85
N LEU A 326 1.88 15.40 16.15
CA LEU A 326 2.57 14.17 16.54
C LEU A 326 4.08 14.34 16.49
N ILE A 327 4.61 14.91 15.39
CA ILE A 327 6.04 15.15 15.19
C ILE A 327 6.60 16.13 16.24
N ASP A 328 5.87 17.18 16.60
CA ASP A 328 6.32 18.18 17.58
C ASP A 328 6.45 17.62 19.01
N LYS A 329 5.70 16.56 19.34
CA LYS A 329 5.86 15.83 20.60
C LYS A 329 7.13 14.99 20.65
N LEU A 330 7.72 14.67 19.50
CA LEU A 330 8.94 13.87 19.37
C LEU A 330 10.19 14.77 19.38
N SER A 331 10.29 15.63 20.40
CA SER A 331 11.37 16.63 20.53
C SER A 331 12.79 16.06 20.63
N HIS A 332 12.93 14.77 20.95
CA HIS A 332 14.21 14.06 21.02
C HIS A 332 14.67 13.50 19.66
N ILE A 333 13.82 13.50 18.64
CA ILE A 333 14.15 13.03 17.30
C ILE A 333 14.94 14.10 16.55
N ASP A 334 16.11 13.73 16.06
CA ASP A 334 16.94 14.61 15.23
C ASP A 334 16.43 14.56 13.78
N ARG A 335 15.73 15.62 13.35
CA ARG A 335 15.14 15.74 12.02
C ARG A 335 16.19 15.83 10.88
N ASN A 336 17.48 15.98 11.21
CA ASN A 336 18.57 16.06 10.22
C ASN A 336 19.22 14.71 9.93
N LYS A 337 18.88 13.67 10.69
CA LYS A 337 19.45 12.32 10.53
C LYS A 337 18.72 11.50 9.47
N SER A 338 19.46 10.62 8.81
CA SER A 338 18.88 9.59 7.97
C SER A 338 17.95 8.71 8.80
N THR A 339 16.67 8.68 8.46
CA THR A 339 15.63 8.03 9.28
C THR A 339 14.84 7.02 8.46
N LEU A 340 14.78 5.78 8.93
CA LEU A 340 13.84 4.80 8.38
C LEU A 340 12.56 4.80 9.22
N VAL A 341 11.44 5.15 8.60
CA VAL A 341 10.11 5.05 9.20
C VAL A 341 9.48 3.71 8.78
N ILE A 342 9.06 2.91 9.75
CA ILE A 342 8.49 1.58 9.51
C ILE A 342 7.00 1.57 9.88
N GLY A 343 6.14 1.35 8.89
CA GLY A 343 4.70 1.14 9.04
C GLY A 343 4.31 -0.33 9.19
N MET A 344 3.19 -0.61 9.86
CA MET A 344 2.76 -1.98 10.13
C MET A 344 1.59 -2.39 9.23
N GLY A 345 1.78 -3.47 8.46
CA GLY A 345 0.75 -4.09 7.62
C GLY A 345 -0.01 -3.10 6.76
N GLU A 346 -1.32 -2.98 7.01
CA GLU A 346 -2.23 -2.11 6.25
C GLU A 346 -2.07 -0.61 6.56
N ASN A 347 -1.33 -0.23 7.61
CA ASN A 347 -1.00 1.16 7.93
C ASN A 347 0.21 1.64 7.11
N ILE A 348 -0.04 1.98 5.84
CA ILE A 348 1.00 2.39 4.89
C ILE A 348 1.05 3.91 4.72
N TYR A 349 -0.12 4.56 4.58
CA TYR A 349 -0.20 5.98 4.21
C TYR A 349 0.27 6.94 5.31
N ILE A 350 -0.11 6.70 6.57
CA ILE A 350 0.29 7.56 7.70
C ILE A 350 1.81 7.59 7.86
N PRO A 351 2.54 6.46 7.85
CA PRO A 351 4.01 6.45 7.83
C PRO A 351 4.62 7.24 6.67
N GLN A 352 4.02 7.20 5.48
CA GLN A 352 4.48 8.01 4.34
C GLN A 352 4.34 9.50 4.59
N ARG A 353 3.17 9.94 5.06
CA ARG A 353 2.91 11.34 5.39
C ARG A 353 3.76 11.83 6.56
N PHE A 354 3.93 11.01 7.59
CA PHE A 354 4.81 11.28 8.72
C PHE A 354 6.26 11.44 8.27
N ALA A 355 6.78 10.51 7.46
CA ALA A 355 8.14 10.58 6.95
C ALA A 355 8.35 11.83 6.07
N LEU A 356 7.38 12.17 5.21
CA LEU A 356 7.46 13.37 4.37
C LEU A 356 7.62 14.63 5.25
N ALA A 357 6.81 14.73 6.30
CA ALA A 357 6.79 15.86 7.23
C ALA A 357 7.96 15.92 8.22
N LEU A 358 8.58 14.78 8.55
CA LEU A 358 9.59 14.70 9.61
C LEU A 358 10.92 15.39 9.24
N GLY A 359 11.41 15.19 8.03
CA GLY A 359 12.71 15.71 7.59
C GLY A 359 13.10 15.25 6.20
N GLU A 360 14.13 15.86 5.62
CA GLU A 360 14.54 15.63 4.22
C GLU A 360 15.17 14.25 3.97
N GLN A 361 15.73 13.62 5.00
CA GLN A 361 16.48 12.36 4.89
C GLN A 361 15.67 11.19 5.46
N THR A 362 14.42 11.04 5.05
CA THR A 362 13.56 9.95 5.55
C THR A 362 13.20 8.97 4.45
N THR A 363 13.17 7.70 4.80
CA THR A 363 12.64 6.64 3.93
C THR A 363 11.56 5.88 4.68
N VAL A 364 10.71 5.18 3.93
CA VAL A 364 9.59 4.44 4.48
C VAL A 364 9.65 3.02 4.01
N GLN A 365 9.50 2.08 4.94
CA GLN A 365 9.19 0.69 4.64
C GLN A 365 7.96 0.24 5.44
N THR A 366 7.24 -0.77 4.98
CA THR A 366 6.16 -1.40 5.76
C THR A 366 6.41 -2.88 5.95
N THR A 367 5.91 -3.44 7.05
CA THR A 367 5.87 -4.89 7.19
C THR A 367 4.94 -5.48 6.14
N THR A 368 5.14 -6.77 5.84
CA THR A 368 4.33 -7.47 4.84
C THR A 368 4.21 -8.94 5.17
N ARG A 369 3.07 -9.52 4.79
CA ARG A 369 2.79 -10.97 4.83
C ARG A 369 3.36 -11.74 3.64
N SER A 370 4.01 -11.07 2.70
CA SER A 370 4.41 -11.66 1.40
C SER A 370 5.83 -12.24 1.45
N PRO A 371 6.04 -13.57 1.52
CA PRO A 371 7.38 -14.15 1.57
C PRO A 371 8.08 -14.07 0.21
N ILE A 372 9.02 -13.13 0.05
CA ILE A 372 9.90 -13.05 -1.14
C ILE A 372 11.19 -13.83 -0.87
N PHE A 373 11.72 -14.55 -1.86
CA PHE A 373 13.03 -15.19 -1.77
C PHE A 373 14.14 -14.13 -1.58
N ALA A 374 15.02 -14.32 -0.59
CA ALA A 374 16.15 -13.44 -0.36
C ALA A 374 17.45 -14.09 -0.87
N LYS A 375 18.26 -13.30 -1.59
CA LYS A 375 19.53 -13.77 -2.13
C LYS A 375 20.54 -12.63 -2.16
N ASN A 376 21.64 -12.78 -1.43
CA ASN A 376 22.72 -11.79 -1.44
C ASN A 376 23.58 -11.92 -2.70
N GLU A 377 23.03 -11.49 -3.84
CA GLU A 377 23.72 -11.41 -5.12
C GLU A 377 23.63 -10.02 -5.72
N ASN A 378 24.64 -9.66 -6.51
CA ASN A 378 24.63 -8.41 -7.25
C ASN A 378 23.40 -8.35 -8.18
N ASN A 379 22.71 -7.22 -8.18
CA ASN A 379 21.51 -6.93 -8.97
C ASN A 379 20.23 -7.68 -8.58
N TYR A 380 20.21 -8.46 -7.49
CA TYR A 380 18.95 -8.99 -6.95
C TYR A 380 18.36 -8.01 -5.90
N PRO A 381 17.07 -7.64 -5.99
CA PRO A 381 16.49 -6.58 -5.16
C PRO A 381 16.42 -6.91 -3.67
N ILE A 382 16.27 -8.19 -3.29
CA ILE A 382 16.02 -8.60 -1.90
C ILE A 382 17.21 -9.42 -1.40
N LYS A 383 18.16 -8.78 -0.73
CA LYS A 383 19.37 -9.45 -0.24
C LYS A 383 19.18 -10.08 1.12
N TYR A 384 18.47 -9.39 2.01
CA TYR A 384 18.29 -9.77 3.40
C TYR A 384 16.80 -9.74 3.76
N LYS A 385 16.42 -10.64 4.66
CA LYS A 385 15.05 -10.80 5.12
C LYS A 385 15.04 -11.06 6.63
N SER A 386 14.20 -10.32 7.32
CA SER A 386 13.87 -10.54 8.72
C SER A 386 12.47 -11.13 8.81
N LYS A 387 12.31 -12.21 9.58
CA LYS A 387 11.06 -12.94 9.78
C LYS A 387 10.62 -12.83 11.24
N PHE A 388 9.38 -12.42 11.49
CA PHE A 388 8.84 -12.29 12.84
C PHE A 388 7.32 -12.45 12.83
N THR A 389 6.70 -12.44 14.00
CA THR A 389 5.25 -12.38 14.17
C THR A 389 4.90 -11.16 15.00
N LEU A 390 3.73 -10.58 14.75
CA LEU A 390 3.15 -9.55 15.60
C LEU A 390 1.80 -10.06 16.13
N PRO A 391 1.30 -9.57 17.28
CA PRO A 391 0.03 -10.05 17.83
C PRO A 391 -1.15 -9.82 16.89
N ASP A 392 -1.15 -8.69 16.20
CA ASP A 392 -2.18 -8.29 15.24
C ASP A 392 -2.06 -8.98 13.88
N SER A 393 -1.08 -9.89 13.71
CA SER A 393 -0.95 -10.68 12.50
C SER A 393 -1.76 -11.99 12.52
N ASN A 394 -2.48 -12.29 13.60
CA ASN A 394 -3.28 -13.51 13.76
C ASN A 394 -2.47 -14.79 13.44
N GLY A 395 -1.21 -14.83 13.91
CA GLY A 395 -0.29 -15.95 13.66
C GLY A 395 0.33 -16.00 12.26
N ILE A 396 0.08 -14.99 11.41
CA ILE A 396 0.69 -14.90 10.08
C ILE A 396 2.08 -14.28 10.17
N ASP A 397 3.05 -14.93 9.54
CA ASP A 397 4.42 -14.43 9.43
C ASP A 397 4.47 -13.03 8.80
N GLN A 398 5.28 -12.17 9.41
CA GLN A 398 5.62 -10.83 8.94
C GLN A 398 7.08 -10.76 8.49
N TYR A 399 7.33 -9.92 7.51
CA TYR A 399 8.65 -9.72 6.94
C TYR A 399 9.01 -8.25 6.80
N LEU A 400 10.31 -7.98 6.97
CA LEU A 400 11.01 -6.76 6.55
C LEU A 400 12.25 -7.17 5.74
N TYR A 401 12.72 -6.28 4.88
CA TYR A 401 13.76 -6.61 3.91
C TYR A 401 14.83 -5.53 3.85
N ASN A 402 16.08 -5.96 3.64
CA ASN A 402 17.23 -5.08 3.37
C ASN A 402 17.47 -3.97 4.39
N LEU A 403 17.05 -4.15 5.66
CA LEU A 403 17.12 -3.09 6.68
C LEU A 403 18.53 -2.49 6.85
N GLN A 404 19.58 -3.33 6.77
CA GLN A 404 20.98 -2.87 6.87
C GLN A 404 21.43 -2.05 5.65
N ASP A 405 20.89 -2.33 4.46
CA ASP A 405 21.25 -1.64 3.21
C ASP A 405 20.60 -0.24 3.13
N VAL A 406 19.62 0.07 3.99
CA VAL A 406 18.97 1.40 4.04
C VAL A 406 19.93 2.47 4.55
N GLY A 407 20.86 2.13 5.46
CA GLY A 407 21.83 3.08 6.00
C GLY A 407 21.21 4.22 6.83
N SER A 408 20.22 3.89 7.67
CA SER A 408 19.57 4.86 8.57
C SER A 408 20.36 5.07 9.87
N ASP A 409 20.47 6.31 10.33
CA ASP A 409 21.06 6.68 11.61
C ASP A 409 20.06 6.54 12.78
N GLN A 410 18.77 6.45 12.48
CA GLN A 410 17.69 6.20 13.44
C GLN A 410 16.49 5.52 12.77
N ILE A 411 15.69 4.80 13.56
CA ILE A 411 14.50 4.09 13.10
C ILE A 411 13.29 4.55 13.92
N ILE A 412 12.16 4.80 13.24
CA ILE A 412 10.89 5.11 13.88
C ILE A 412 9.87 4.04 13.47
N VAL A 413 9.33 3.32 14.44
CA VAL A 413 8.29 2.30 14.22
C VAL A 413 6.93 2.90 14.55
N ILE A 414 6.01 2.89 13.60
CA ILE A 414 4.65 3.44 13.76
C ILE A 414 3.63 2.30 13.72
N ALA A 415 3.19 1.89 14.91
CA ALA A 415 2.12 0.91 15.07
C ALA A 415 0.76 1.61 15.16
N GLU A 416 -0.27 1.02 14.56
CA GLU A 416 -1.63 1.54 14.71
C GLU A 416 -2.12 1.36 16.16
N SER A 417 -1.77 0.23 16.78
CA SER A 417 -1.97 -0.04 18.21
C SER A 417 -0.88 -0.91 18.80
N VAL A 418 -0.73 -0.85 20.12
CA VAL A 418 0.16 -1.70 20.91
C VAL A 418 -0.63 -2.22 22.09
N ASN A 419 -0.89 -3.53 22.11
CA ASN A 419 -1.66 -4.18 23.17
C ASN A 419 -0.76 -4.86 24.20
N ASP A 420 0.05 -5.83 23.78
CA ASP A 420 1.05 -6.48 24.63
C ASP A 420 2.44 -6.01 24.20
N HIS A 421 3.11 -5.24 25.05
CA HIS A 421 4.41 -4.66 24.72
C HIS A 421 5.47 -5.72 24.43
N SER A 422 5.47 -6.80 25.22
CA SER A 422 6.54 -7.80 25.22
C SER A 422 6.66 -8.52 23.88
N THR A 423 5.55 -8.64 23.16
CA THR A 423 5.46 -9.27 21.85
C THR A 423 6.19 -8.49 20.75
N TRP A 424 6.42 -7.19 20.93
CA TRP A 424 7.14 -6.34 19.97
C TRP A 424 8.65 -6.37 20.17
N PHE A 425 9.13 -6.77 21.36
CA PHE A 425 10.54 -6.70 21.72
C PHE A 425 11.47 -7.50 20.80
N PRO A 426 11.09 -8.66 20.22
CA PRO A 426 11.94 -9.32 19.22
C PRO A 426 12.23 -8.45 17.98
N LEU A 427 11.21 -7.77 17.45
CA LEU A 427 11.36 -6.85 16.33
C LEU A 427 12.20 -5.64 16.73
N LEU A 428 11.81 -4.96 17.83
CA LEU A 428 12.47 -3.72 18.26
C LEU A 428 13.93 -3.96 18.67
N THR A 429 14.23 -5.08 19.34
CA THR A 429 15.61 -5.49 19.68
C THR A 429 16.44 -5.68 18.42
N HIS A 430 15.88 -6.32 17.39
CA HIS A 430 16.58 -6.50 16.11
C HIS A 430 16.84 -5.16 15.42
N LEU A 431 15.84 -4.28 15.35
CA LEU A 431 15.99 -2.94 14.75
C LEU A 431 17.05 -2.10 15.49
N GLU A 432 17.11 -2.20 16.81
CA GLU A 432 18.11 -1.50 17.64
C GLU A 432 19.56 -1.95 17.34
N THR A 433 19.77 -3.15 16.80
CA THR A 433 21.10 -3.57 16.33
C THR A 433 21.56 -2.83 15.06
N ILE A 434 20.63 -2.16 14.38
CA ILE A 434 20.87 -1.41 13.15
C ILE A 434 21.05 0.07 13.48
N ALA A 435 20.09 0.66 14.20
CA ALA A 435 20.11 2.05 14.63
C ALA A 435 19.17 2.27 15.83
N PRO A 436 19.33 3.36 16.61
CA PRO A 436 18.42 3.69 17.71
C PRO A 436 16.95 3.71 17.28
N VAL A 437 16.09 3.04 18.05
CA VAL A 437 14.66 2.87 17.74
C VAL A 437 13.79 3.78 18.59
N THR A 438 12.87 4.48 17.94
CA THR A 438 11.72 5.13 18.58
C THR A 438 10.43 4.41 18.19
N TRP A 439 9.58 4.13 19.16
CA TRP A 439 8.38 3.33 18.96
C TRP A 439 7.12 4.15 19.28
N LEU A 440 6.25 4.30 18.29
CA LEU A 440 5.04 5.11 18.35
C LEU A 440 3.79 4.22 18.22
N SER A 441 2.75 4.55 18.99
CA SER A 441 1.40 4.01 18.78
C SER A 441 0.41 5.11 18.41
N LEU A 442 -0.37 4.89 17.36
CA LEU A 442 -1.38 5.85 16.90
C LEU A 442 -2.65 5.86 17.78
N THR A 443 -2.88 4.78 18.52
CA THR A 443 -3.99 4.65 19.46
C THR A 443 -3.46 4.46 20.88
N PRO A 444 -4.24 4.80 21.93
CA PRO A 444 -3.82 4.55 23.31
C PRO A 444 -3.55 3.06 23.53
N PRO A 445 -2.51 2.69 24.30
CA PRO A 445 -2.30 1.31 24.71
C PRO A 445 -3.51 0.84 25.53
N ASN A 446 -3.95 -0.40 25.29
CA ASN A 446 -5.05 -0.96 26.05
C ASN A 446 -4.65 -1.09 27.52
N LYS A 447 -5.36 -0.42 28.44
CA LYS A 447 -5.20 -0.57 29.90
C LYS A 447 -5.67 -1.94 30.44
N ARG A 448 -5.60 -3.01 29.63
CA ARG A 448 -5.87 -4.38 30.07
C ARG A 448 -4.60 -4.96 30.70
N GLY A 449 -4.22 -4.40 31.85
CA GLY A 449 -3.06 -4.83 32.62
C GLY A 449 -3.06 -4.39 34.08
N GLU A 450 -3.88 -3.41 34.48
CA GLU A 450 -3.88 -2.91 35.88
C GLU A 450 -5.02 -3.44 36.75
N ASN A 451 -6.04 -4.10 36.19
CA ASN A 451 -7.05 -4.80 37.00
C ASN A 451 -6.91 -6.31 36.81
N GLY A 452 -5.96 -6.89 37.54
CA GLY A 452 -6.20 -8.19 38.14
C GLY A 452 -7.39 -8.09 39.09
N GLU A 453 -8.17 -9.18 39.17
CA GLU A 453 -9.39 -9.37 39.96
C GLU A 453 -10.73 -8.99 39.29
N ALA A 454 -11.41 -10.02 38.78
CA ALA A 454 -12.71 -10.45 39.28
C ALA A 454 -12.87 -11.96 39.10
#